data_AF-A0AAD0T6A1-F1
#
_entry.id   AF-A0AAD0T6A1-F1
#
_cell.length_a   1.000
_cell.length_b   1.000
_cell.length_c   1.000
_cell.angle_alpha   90.00
_cell.angle_beta   90.00
_cell.angle_gamma   90.00
#
_symmetry.space_group_name_H-M   'P 1'
#
loop_
_entity.id
_entity.type
_entity.pdbx_description
1 polymer ?
#
loop_
_entity_poly.entity_id
_entity_poly.type
_entity_poly.pdbx_seq_one_letter_code
_entity_poly.pdbx_strand_id
1 'polypeptide(L)'
;MKALFNIFFLLSFTALFFSCDGKKVSEESCDIESMKCYRGYPHSCKFIEKCSEVDHKFTKKLCSKAFNEFFKGGNQKVLLKKYTNKILHCFNDREFENFKIDKSLRPKE
;
A
#
# COMPACT_ATOMS: atom_id res chain seq x y z
N MET A 1 47.87 7.62 33.06
CA MET A 1 46.47 8.09 32.92
C MET A 1 46.23 8.82 31.58
N LYS A 2 46.66 8.28 30.43
CA LYS A 2 46.37 8.86 29.10
C LYS A 2 45.63 7.88 28.16
N ALA A 3 45.72 6.58 28.42
CA ALA A 3 45.09 5.55 27.60
C ALA A 3 43.58 5.37 27.85
N LEU A 4 43.08 5.71 29.04
CA LEU A 4 41.66 5.54 29.41
C LEU A 4 40.73 6.58 28.77
N PHE A 5 41.25 7.77 28.44
CA PHE A 5 40.46 8.85 27.84
C PHE A 5 40.10 8.57 26.36
N ASN A 6 40.89 7.73 25.69
CA ASN A 6 40.72 7.42 24.26
C ASN A 6 39.66 6.33 24.01
N ILE A 7 39.43 5.44 24.98
CA ILE A 7 38.43 4.37 24.85
C ILE A 7 37.01 4.95 25.00
N PHE A 8 36.83 5.95 25.87
CA PHE A 8 35.53 6.60 26.07
C PHE A 8 35.08 7.39 24.82
N PHE A 9 36.02 7.96 24.06
CA PHE A 9 35.75 8.67 22.81
C PHE A 9 35.42 7.73 21.63
N LEU A 10 35.91 6.49 21.66
CA LEU A 10 35.60 5.46 20.67
C LEU A 10 34.23 4.79 20.91
N LEU A 11 33.84 4.62 22.17
CA LEU A 11 32.53 4.08 22.56
C LEU A 11 31.36 5.05 22.32
N SER A 12 31.61 6.36 22.39
CA SER A 12 30.57 7.36 22.10
C SER A 12 30.26 7.51 20.61
N PHE A 13 31.23 7.22 19.73
CA PHE A 13 31.03 7.29 18.27
C PHE A 13 30.22 6.11 17.70
N THR A 14 30.26 4.94 18.32
CA THR A 14 29.48 3.77 17.85
C THR A 14 28.00 3.82 18.24
N ALA A 15 27.64 4.61 19.26
CA ALA A 15 26.25 4.78 19.70
C ALA A 15 25.39 5.63 18.74
N LEU A 16 26.00 6.37 17.81
CA LEU A 16 25.28 7.23 16.85
C LEU A 16 24.73 6.48 15.63
N PHE A 17 25.13 5.21 15.40
CA PHE A 17 24.74 4.45 14.21
C PHE A 17 23.51 3.54 14.40
N PHE A 18 22.93 3.47 15.60
CA PHE A 18 21.77 2.61 15.88
C PHE A 18 20.41 3.29 15.81
N SER A 19 20.33 4.58 15.45
CA SER A 19 19.03 5.23 15.21
C SER A 19 18.64 5.11 13.73
N CYS A 20 18.54 3.87 13.26
CA CYS A 20 17.78 3.58 12.05
C CYS A 20 16.31 3.55 12.48
N ASP A 21 15.72 4.74 12.61
CA ASP A 21 14.30 4.94 12.91
C ASP A 21 13.48 4.66 11.64
N GLY A 22 13.67 3.46 11.09
CA GLY A 22 12.92 2.92 9.98
C GLY A 22 11.54 2.56 10.50
N LYS A 23 10.64 3.55 10.56
CA LYS A 23 9.22 3.30 10.76
C LYS A 23 8.81 2.23 9.75
N LYS A 24 8.63 0.99 10.21
CA LYS A 24 8.19 -0.11 9.36
C LYS A 24 6.83 0.29 8.79
N VAL A 25 6.78 0.57 7.50
CA VAL A 25 5.54 0.84 6.80
C VAL A 25 4.71 -0.45 6.88
N SER A 26 3.47 -0.35 7.32
CA SER A 26 2.63 -1.54 7.45
C SER A 26 2.26 -2.08 6.06
N GLU A 27 2.21 -3.41 5.93
CA GLU A 27 1.78 -4.09 4.71
C GLU A 27 0.42 -3.57 4.22
N GLU A 28 -0.49 -3.30 5.15
CA GLU A 28 -1.80 -2.74 4.86
C GLU A 28 -1.75 -1.34 4.22
N SER A 29 -0.88 -0.46 4.71
CA SER A 29 -0.73 0.88 4.13
C SER A 29 -0.16 0.78 2.71
N CYS A 30 0.80 -0.12 2.53
CA CYS A 30 1.41 -0.38 1.22
C CYS A 30 0.43 -0.96 0.21
N ASP A 31 -0.45 -1.87 0.63
CA ASP A 31 -1.50 -2.42 -0.23
C ASP A 31 -2.54 -1.37 -0.64
N ILE A 32 -2.98 -0.52 0.29
CA ILE A 32 -3.95 0.55 0.00
C ILE A 32 -3.36 1.55 -0.99
N GLU A 33 -2.14 2.03 -0.74
CA GLU A 33 -1.47 2.98 -1.62
C GLU A 33 -1.15 2.36 -3.00
N SER A 34 -0.80 1.07 -3.05
CA SER A 34 -0.67 0.34 -4.30
C SER A 34 -1.98 0.32 -5.11
N MET A 35 -3.12 0.09 -4.47
CA MET A 35 -4.41 0.12 -5.19
C MET A 35 -4.79 1.52 -5.68
N LYS A 36 -4.58 2.55 -4.84
CA LYS A 36 -4.82 3.96 -5.22
C LYS A 36 -4.00 4.37 -6.44
N CYS A 37 -2.78 3.86 -6.56
CA CYS A 37 -1.92 4.05 -7.74
C CYS A 37 -2.54 3.60 -9.07
N TYR A 38 -3.44 2.62 -9.03
CA TYR A 38 -4.11 2.09 -10.22
C TYR A 38 -5.50 2.68 -10.44
N ARG A 39 -5.97 3.55 -9.54
CA ARG A 39 -7.26 4.23 -9.61
C ARG A 39 -7.22 5.37 -10.64
N GLY A 40 -7.39 5.06 -11.92
CA GLY A 40 -7.94 5.91 -13.01
C GLY A 40 -7.45 7.35 -13.27
N TYR A 41 -6.54 7.94 -12.50
CA TYR A 41 -6.03 9.31 -12.66
C TYR A 41 -4.59 9.37 -12.13
N PRO A 42 -3.69 10.22 -12.66
CA PRO A 42 -2.27 10.17 -12.35
C PRO A 42 -1.98 10.69 -10.94
N HIS A 43 -2.17 9.84 -9.93
CA HIS A 43 -1.58 10.07 -8.62
C HIS A 43 -0.12 9.62 -8.63
N SER A 44 0.73 10.39 -7.96
CA SER A 44 2.15 10.05 -7.87
C SER A 44 2.29 8.76 -7.06
N CYS A 45 2.79 7.70 -7.69
CA CYS A 45 3.07 6.43 -7.03
C CYS A 45 4.35 6.42 -6.20
N LYS A 46 4.83 7.60 -5.80
CA LYS A 46 6.07 7.77 -5.05
C LYS A 46 6.03 7.08 -3.69
N PHE A 47 4.85 6.92 -3.08
CA PHE A 47 4.73 6.22 -1.81
C PHE A 47 5.11 4.73 -1.91
N ILE A 48 4.88 4.10 -3.07
CA ILE A 48 5.25 2.70 -3.31
C ILE A 48 6.75 2.48 -3.18
N GLU A 49 7.59 3.50 -3.42
CA GLU A 49 9.04 3.40 -3.24
C GLU A 49 9.42 3.09 -1.78
N LYS A 50 8.60 3.52 -0.81
CA LYS A 50 8.78 3.22 0.61
C LYS A 50 8.28 1.82 1.01
N CYS A 51 7.64 1.13 0.07
CA CYS A 51 7.09 -0.22 0.24
C CYS A 51 7.94 -1.29 -0.46
N SER A 52 9.16 -0.97 -0.90
CA SER A 52 10.02 -1.88 -1.67
C SER A 52 10.32 -3.21 -1.00
N GLU A 53 10.26 -3.26 0.34
CA GLU A 53 10.51 -4.47 1.14
C GLU A 53 9.23 -5.26 1.46
N VAL A 54 8.06 -4.77 1.04
CA VAL A 54 6.76 -5.39 1.30
C VAL A 54 6.32 -6.21 0.09
N ASP A 55 5.95 -7.47 0.31
CA ASP A 55 5.31 -8.28 -0.73
C ASP A 55 3.85 -7.82 -0.94
N HIS A 56 3.61 -7.12 -2.05
CA HIS A 56 2.32 -6.53 -2.35
C HIS A 56 1.31 -7.56 -2.85
N LYS A 57 0.25 -7.79 -2.07
CA LYS A 57 -0.86 -8.68 -2.49
C LYS A 57 -1.74 -8.00 -3.55
N PHE A 58 -1.94 -6.68 -3.42
CA PHE A 58 -2.79 -5.91 -4.31
C PHE A 58 -1.98 -5.20 -5.40
N THR A 59 -1.66 -5.95 -6.46
CA THR A 59 -0.87 -5.47 -7.60
C THR A 59 -1.74 -4.88 -8.71
N LYS A 60 -1.11 -4.18 -9.67
CA LYS A 60 -1.75 -3.73 -10.92
C LYS A 60 -2.55 -4.83 -11.60
N LYS A 61 -1.94 -6.01 -11.69
CA LYS A 61 -2.52 -7.19 -12.35
C LYS A 61 -3.80 -7.63 -11.65
N LEU A 62 -3.85 -7.56 -10.31
CA LEU A 62 -5.04 -7.90 -9.54
C LEU A 62 -6.14 -6.86 -9.72
N CYS A 63 -5.83 -5.56 -9.60
CA CYS A 63 -6.79 -4.47 -9.86
C CYS A 63 -7.39 -4.58 -11.28
N SER A 64 -6.55 -4.81 -12.30
CA SER A 64 -7.01 -4.97 -13.69
C SER A 64 -7.90 -6.21 -13.90
N LYS A 65 -7.60 -7.33 -13.23
CA LYS A 65 -8.46 -8.52 -13.28
C LYS A 65 -9.82 -8.24 -12.65
N ALA A 66 -9.84 -7.66 -11.45
CA ALA A 66 -11.07 -7.30 -10.77
C ALA A 66 -11.90 -6.32 -11.60
N PHE A 67 -11.29 -5.26 -12.12
CA PHE A 67 -11.92 -4.29 -13.01
C PHE A 67 -12.64 -4.98 -14.17
N ASN A 68 -11.95 -5.89 -14.87
CA ASN A 68 -12.52 -6.58 -16.02
C ASN A 68 -13.70 -7.48 -15.65
N GLU A 69 -13.67 -8.12 -14.47
CA GLU A 69 -14.79 -8.95 -14.01
C GLU A 69 -16.00 -8.12 -13.58
N PHE A 70 -15.79 -6.98 -12.93
CA PHE A 70 -16.85 -6.01 -12.65
C PHE A 70 -17.44 -5.41 -13.94
N PHE A 71 -16.59 -5.01 -14.88
CA PHE A 71 -16.99 -4.47 -16.18
C PHE A 71 -17.84 -5.46 -16.99
N LYS A 72 -17.55 -6.76 -16.91
CA LYS A 72 -18.36 -7.82 -17.53
C LYS A 72 -19.71 -8.07 -16.85
N GLY A 73 -20.06 -7.30 -15.82
CA GLY A 73 -21.31 -7.45 -15.08
C GLY A 73 -21.31 -8.63 -14.11
N GLY A 74 -20.13 -9.05 -13.64
CA GLY A 74 -20.04 -10.11 -12.63
C GLY A 74 -20.80 -9.75 -11.34
N ASN A 75 -21.34 -10.76 -10.66
CA ASN A 75 -22.11 -10.54 -9.43
C ASN A 75 -21.23 -9.94 -8.32
N GLN A 76 -21.58 -8.74 -7.84
CA GLN A 76 -20.81 -8.01 -6.84
C GLN A 76 -20.48 -8.85 -5.59
N LYS A 77 -21.44 -9.59 -5.02
CA LYS A 77 -21.20 -10.40 -3.81
C LYS A 77 -20.17 -11.51 -4.07
N VAL A 78 -20.22 -12.14 -5.24
CA VAL A 78 -19.27 -13.18 -5.64
C VAL A 78 -17.88 -12.59 -5.86
N LEU A 79 -17.79 -11.46 -6.58
CA LEU A 79 -16.52 -10.80 -6.86
C LEU A 79 -15.85 -10.27 -5.58
N LEU A 80 -16.61 -9.69 -4.66
CA LEU A 80 -16.09 -9.23 -3.37
C LEU A 80 -15.63 -10.39 -2.48
N LYS A 81 -16.27 -11.56 -2.54
CA LYS A 81 -15.77 -12.77 -1.87
C LYS A 81 -14.45 -13.26 -2.48
N LYS A 82 -14.31 -13.15 -3.81
CA LYS A 82 -13.12 -13.60 -4.56
C LYS A 82 -11.91 -12.69 -4.37
N TYR A 83 -12.11 -11.37 -4.37
CA TYR A 83 -11.04 -10.36 -4.34
C TYR A 83 -10.89 -9.65 -2.99
N THR A 84 -11.77 -9.91 -2.03
CA THR A 84 -11.97 -9.15 -0.79
C THR A 84 -12.54 -7.75 -1.03
N ASN A 85 -13.09 -7.12 0.02
CA ASN A 85 -13.59 -5.75 -0.05
C ASN A 85 -12.48 -4.71 -0.33
N LYS A 86 -11.22 -5.03 -0.01
CA LYS A 86 -10.07 -4.13 -0.21
C LYS A 86 -9.87 -3.77 -1.68
N ILE A 87 -10.24 -4.65 -2.61
CA ILE A 87 -10.10 -4.40 -4.06
C ILE A 87 -10.85 -3.15 -4.54
N LEU A 88 -11.85 -2.69 -3.77
CA LEU A 88 -12.60 -1.49 -4.07
C LEU A 88 -11.75 -0.21 -4.00
N HIS A 89 -10.59 -0.23 -3.34
CA HIS A 89 -9.62 0.87 -3.39
C HIS A 89 -9.01 1.07 -4.79
N CYS A 90 -9.08 0.08 -5.69
CA CYS A 90 -8.64 0.21 -7.08
C CYS A 90 -9.60 1.05 -7.94
N PHE A 91 -10.81 1.34 -7.47
CA PHE A 91 -11.89 1.94 -8.26
C PHE A 91 -12.22 3.35 -7.80
N ASN A 92 -12.51 4.23 -8.76
CA ASN A 92 -13.02 5.57 -8.54
C ASN A 92 -14.54 5.63 -8.70
N ASP A 93 -15.07 6.81 -8.47
CA ASP A 93 -16.50 7.10 -8.42
C ASP A 93 -17.19 6.75 -9.75
N ARG A 94 -16.50 6.99 -10.87
CA ARG A 94 -16.98 6.62 -12.21
C ARG A 94 -17.07 5.11 -12.36
N GLU A 95 -16.09 4.35 -11.86
CA GLU A 95 -16.18 2.88 -11.88
C GLU A 95 -17.27 2.35 -10.96
N PHE A 96 -17.46 2.93 -9.77
CA PHE A 96 -18.58 2.58 -8.90
C PHE A 96 -19.93 2.78 -9.60
N GLU A 97 -20.08 3.89 -10.35
CA GLU A 97 -21.28 4.17 -11.12
C GLU A 97 -21.44 3.25 -12.33
N ASN A 98 -20.40 3.10 -13.15
CA ASN A 98 -20.41 2.29 -14.36
C ASN A 98 -20.69 0.81 -14.06
N PHE A 99 -20.10 0.29 -12.98
CA PHE A 99 -20.24 -1.12 -12.59
C PHE A 99 -21.43 -1.35 -11.66
N LYS A 100 -22.18 -0.29 -11.32
CA LYS A 100 -23.29 -0.32 -10.36
C LYS A 100 -22.89 -0.95 -9.03
N ILE A 101 -21.68 -0.67 -8.57
CA ILE A 101 -21.19 -1.12 -7.26
C ILE A 101 -21.91 -0.32 -6.19
N ASP A 102 -22.37 -1.00 -5.14
CA ASP A 102 -22.97 -0.37 -3.97
C ASP A 102 -22.03 0.70 -3.38
N LYS A 103 -22.45 1.97 -3.48
CA LYS A 103 -21.68 3.14 -3.01
C LYS A 103 -21.45 3.11 -1.50
N SER A 104 -22.24 2.38 -0.71
CA SER A 104 -22.02 2.21 0.73
C SER A 104 -20.76 1.41 1.07
N LEU A 105 -20.28 0.59 0.12
CA LEU A 105 -19.05 -0.21 0.26
C LEU A 105 -17.80 0.58 -0.12
N ARG A 106 -17.94 1.86 -0.48
CA ARG A 106 -16.82 2.71 -0.83
C ARG A 106 -15.85 2.80 0.34
N PRO A 107 -14.56 2.49 0.12
CA PRO A 107 -13.56 2.71 1.16
C PRO A 107 -13.46 4.20 1.50
N LYS A 108 -13.43 4.49 2.80
CA LYS A 108 -13.14 5.84 3.30
C LYS A 108 -11.63 6.10 3.15
N GLU A 109 -11.28 7.34 2.87
CA GLU A 109 -9.88 7.77 2.75
C GLU A 109 -9.18 7.88 4.10
#